data_AF-A0A955XU99-F1
#
_entry.id   AF-A0A955XU99-F1
#
_cell.length_a   1.000
_cell.length_b   1.000
_cell.length_c   1.000
_cell.angle_alpha   90.00
_cell.angle_beta   90.00
_cell.angle_gamma   90.00
#
_symmetry.space_group_name_H-M   'P 1'
#
loop_
_entity.id
_entity.type
_entity.pdbx_description
1 polymer ?
#
loop_
_entity_poly.entity_id
_entity_poly.type
_entity_poly.pdbx_seq_one_letter_code
_entity_poly.pdbx_strand_id
1 'polypeptide(L)'
;AQADIQQALRDALDDFGRTITDEREKTIWDERVLSEDPKSLQDLGDEFGVSRERIRQIEAKLKKRVASFLRKRFGDQEIELAIADWNS
;
A
#
# COMPACT_ATOMS: atom_id res chain seq x y z
N ALA A 1 10.23 -22.24 3.44
CA ALA A 1 10.22 -22.25 1.95
C ALA A 1 9.74 -20.90 1.44
N GLN A 2 10.01 -20.52 0.18
CA GLN A 2 9.64 -19.21 -0.37
C GLN A 2 8.12 -18.90 -0.29
N ALA A 3 7.29 -19.95 -0.30
CA ALA A 3 5.84 -19.84 -0.07
C ALA A 3 5.48 -19.28 1.33
N ASP A 4 6.27 -19.60 2.37
CA ASP A 4 6.00 -19.17 3.74
C ASP A 4 6.24 -17.67 3.92
N ILE A 5 7.29 -17.14 3.27
CA ILE A 5 7.60 -15.71 3.27
C ILE A 5 6.52 -14.93 2.51
N GLN A 6 6.08 -15.44 1.36
CA GLN A 6 5.00 -14.84 0.58
C GLN A 6 3.68 -14.80 1.35
N GLN A 7 3.36 -15.86 2.10
CA GLN A 7 2.18 -15.88 2.94
C GLN A 7 2.29 -14.88 4.10
N ALA A 8 3.43 -14.85 4.79
CA ALA A 8 3.67 -13.90 5.88
C ALA A 8 3.58 -12.44 5.41
N LEU A 9 4.05 -12.14 4.19
CA LEU A 9 3.93 -10.82 3.59
C LEU A 9 2.46 -10.44 3.33
N ARG A 10 1.67 -11.35 2.74
CA ARG A 10 0.23 -11.13 2.53
C ARG A 10 -0.49 -10.86 3.84
N ASP A 11 -0.25 -11.70 4.86
CA ASP A 11 -0.86 -11.54 6.17
C ASP A 11 -0.52 -10.18 6.80
N ALA A 12 0.73 -9.71 6.63
CA ALA A 12 1.15 -8.41 7.11
C ALA A 12 0.51 -7.23 6.35
N LEU A 13 0.30 -7.37 5.03
CA LEU A 13 -0.41 -6.36 4.24
C LEU A 13 -1.89 -6.28 4.63
N ASP A 14 -2.53 -7.42 4.89
CA ASP A 14 -3.90 -7.49 5.39
C ASP A 14 -4.03 -6.85 6.77
N ASP A 15 -3.12 -7.17 7.69
CA ASP A 15 -3.07 -6.57 9.01
C ASP A 15 -2.87 -5.05 8.94
N PHE A 16 -1.98 -4.58 8.06
CA PHE A 16 -1.83 -3.14 7.82
C PHE A 16 -3.12 -2.52 7.29
N GLY A 17 -3.77 -3.16 6.30
CA GLY A 17 -5.03 -2.69 5.72
C GLY A 17 -6.15 -2.55 6.75
N ARG A 18 -6.19 -3.42 7.77
CA ARG A 18 -7.13 -3.33 8.91
C ARG A 18 -6.88 -2.13 9.82
N THR A 19 -5.68 -1.55 9.81
CA THR A 19 -5.36 -0.33 10.58
C THR A 19 -5.83 0.97 9.92
N ILE A 20 -6.26 0.91 8.65
CA ILE A 20 -6.72 2.08 7.90
C ILE A 20 -8.19 2.33 8.23
N THR A 21 -8.47 3.46 8.86
CA THR A 21 -9.83 3.85 9.27
C THR A 21 -10.47 4.93 8.40
N ASP A 22 -9.66 5.68 7.63
CA ASP A 22 -10.17 6.66 6.66
C ASP A 22 -10.62 5.92 5.40
N GLU A 23 -11.89 6.07 5.03
CA GLU A 23 -12.52 5.34 3.92
C GLU A 23 -11.81 5.60 2.59
N ARG A 24 -11.41 6.84 2.34
CA ARG A 24 -10.66 7.19 1.13
C ARG A 24 -9.26 6.58 1.13
N GLU A 25 -8.53 6.64 2.26
CA GLU A 25 -7.26 5.93 2.38
C GLU A 25 -7.44 4.40 2.16
N LYS A 26 -8.55 3.82 2.62
CA LYS A 26 -8.87 2.40 2.45
C LYS A 26 -9.17 2.04 1.00
N THR A 27 -9.96 2.84 0.29
CA THR A 27 -10.21 2.66 -1.16
C THR A 27 -8.91 2.77 -1.96
N ILE A 28 -8.08 3.78 -1.69
CA ILE A 28 -6.78 3.92 -2.37
C ILE A 28 -5.88 2.72 -2.07
N TRP A 29 -5.93 2.21 -0.83
CA TRP A 29 -5.18 1.01 -0.43
C TRP A 29 -5.60 -0.22 -1.22
N ASP A 30 -6.90 -0.51 -1.28
CA ASP A 30 -7.41 -1.74 -1.90
C ASP A 30 -7.40 -1.67 -3.44
N GLU A 31 -7.88 -0.56 -4.03
CA GLU A 31 -8.14 -0.47 -5.48
C GLU A 31 -6.95 0.03 -6.31
N ARG A 32 -5.88 0.49 -5.66
CA ARG A 32 -4.71 1.03 -6.36
C ARG A 32 -3.38 0.54 -5.81
N VAL A 33 -3.26 0.39 -4.50
CA VAL A 33 -1.98 0.00 -3.88
C VAL A 33 -1.80 -1.52 -3.84
N LEU A 34 -2.87 -2.27 -3.59
CA LEU A 34 -2.88 -3.75 -3.62
C LEU A 34 -3.48 -4.36 -4.90
N SER A 35 -4.08 -3.54 -5.76
CA SER A 35 -4.75 -4.03 -6.97
C SER A 35 -3.75 -4.42 -8.06
N GLU A 36 -4.00 -5.54 -8.73
CA GLU A 36 -3.30 -5.94 -9.96
C GLU A 36 -3.69 -5.07 -11.16
N ASP A 37 -4.89 -4.48 -11.13
CA ASP A 37 -5.38 -3.50 -12.10
C ASP A 37 -5.69 -2.19 -11.36
N PRO A 38 -4.68 -1.34 -11.12
CA PRO A 38 -4.81 -0.18 -10.24
C PRO A 38 -5.65 0.92 -10.89
N LYS A 39 -6.74 1.36 -10.22
CA LYS A 39 -7.50 2.55 -10.63
C LYS A 39 -6.56 3.75 -10.82
N SER A 40 -6.83 4.58 -11.82
CA SER A 40 -5.99 5.75 -12.06
C SER A 40 -6.14 6.80 -10.94
N LEU A 41 -5.12 7.63 -10.77
CA LEU A 41 -5.20 8.77 -9.82
C LEU A 41 -6.33 9.75 -10.18
N GLN A 42 -6.71 9.81 -11.46
CA GLN A 42 -7.76 10.69 -11.94
C GLN A 42 -9.13 10.12 -11.55
N ASP A 43 -9.39 8.84 -11.81
CA ASP A 43 -10.67 8.19 -11.48
C ASP A 43 -10.98 8.29 -9.98
N LEU A 44 -9.99 8.01 -9.13
CA LEU A 44 -10.12 8.16 -7.68
C LEU A 44 -10.27 9.64 -7.26
N GLY A 45 -9.63 10.56 -7.97
CA GLY A 45 -9.79 11.99 -7.73
C GLY A 45 -11.22 12.44 -7.98
N ASP A 46 -11.78 12.01 -9.11
CA ASP A 46 -13.15 12.29 -9.52
C ASP A 46 -14.17 11.65 -8.57
N GLU A 47 -13.94 10.40 -8.13
CA GLU A 47 -14.78 9.69 -7.16
C GLU A 47 -14.88 10.43 -5.80
N PHE A 48 -13.75 10.95 -5.30
CA PHE A 48 -13.69 11.62 -4.00
C PHE A 48 -13.83 13.15 -4.07
N GLY A 49 -14.02 13.73 -5.27
CA GLY A 49 -14.10 15.18 -5.47
C GLY A 49 -12.81 15.92 -5.07
N VAL A 50 -11.64 15.30 -5.27
CA VAL A 50 -10.32 15.87 -4.97
C VAL A 50 -9.40 15.84 -6.18
N SER A 51 -8.32 16.63 -6.15
CA SER A 51 -7.37 16.62 -7.25
C SER A 51 -6.61 15.29 -7.35
N ARG A 52 -6.18 14.95 -8.57
CA ARG A 52 -5.25 13.84 -8.85
C ARG A 52 -4.00 13.88 -7.94
N GLU A 53 -3.46 15.07 -7.71
CA GLU A 53 -2.30 15.27 -6.83
C GLU A 53 -2.61 14.94 -5.37
N ARG A 54 -3.84 15.22 -4.91
CA ARG A 54 -4.26 14.83 -3.57
C ARG A 54 -4.27 13.31 -3.40
N ILE A 55 -4.75 12.56 -4.38
CA ILE A 55 -4.70 11.09 -4.37
C ILE A 55 -3.24 10.62 -4.36
N ARG A 56 -2.38 11.18 -5.19
CA ARG A 56 -0.94 10.83 -5.24
C ARG A 56 -0.26 11.01 -3.88
N GLN A 57 -0.58 12.09 -3.17
CA GLN A 57 -0.02 12.36 -1.84
C GLN A 57 -0.51 11.34 -0.81
N ILE A 58 -1.78 10.95 -0.86
CA ILE A 58 -2.35 9.93 0.02
C ILE A 58 -1.71 8.56 -0.26
N GLU A 59 -1.60 8.18 -1.54
CA GLU A 59 -0.92 6.96 -1.97
C GLU A 59 0.53 6.93 -1.42
N ALA A 60 1.31 7.98 -1.65
CA ALA A 60 2.70 8.06 -1.18
C ALA A 60 2.80 7.94 0.36
N LYS A 61 1.84 8.50 1.10
CA LYS A 61 1.77 8.39 2.57
C LYS A 61 1.45 6.95 2.99
N LEU A 62 0.53 6.27 2.32
CA LEU A 62 0.19 4.86 2.57
C LEU A 62 1.41 3.97 2.31
N LYS A 63 2.09 4.15 1.17
CA LYS A 63 3.31 3.42 0.82
C LYS A 63 4.40 3.55 1.89
N LYS A 64 4.63 4.76 2.41
CA LYS A 64 5.57 5.00 3.51
C LYS A 64 5.16 4.32 4.82
N ARG A 65 3.86 4.35 5.15
CA ARG A 65 3.34 3.73 6.37
C ARG A 65 3.45 2.21 6.33
N VAL A 66 3.09 1.57 5.23
CA VAL A 66 3.22 0.11 5.11
C VAL A 66 4.69 -0.31 5.09
N ALA A 67 5.57 0.45 4.43
CA ALA A 67 7.01 0.22 4.49
C ALA A 67 7.53 0.22 5.93
N SER A 68 7.12 1.21 6.74
CA SER A 68 7.49 1.26 8.17
C SER A 68 6.87 0.11 8.98
N PHE A 69 5.64 -0.28 8.68
CA PHE A 69 4.96 -1.40 9.32
C PHE A 69 5.70 -2.72 9.06
N LEU A 70 6.03 -2.99 7.80
CA LEU A 70 6.73 -4.20 7.40
C LEU A 70 8.16 -4.25 7.98
N ARG A 71 8.90 -3.13 7.99
CA ARG A 71 10.22 -3.03 8.65
C ARG A 71 10.16 -3.38 10.14
N LYS A 72 9.14 -2.90 10.84
CA LYS A 72 8.95 -3.24 12.27
C LYS A 72 8.62 -4.71 12.47
N ARG A 73 7.94 -5.36 11.51
CA ARG A 73 7.49 -6.74 11.62
C ARG A 73 8.55 -7.76 11.24
N PHE A 74 9.34 -7.49 10.20
CA PHE A 74 10.31 -8.43 9.63
C PHE A 74 11.78 -8.02 9.81
N GLY A 75 12.04 -6.77 10.21
CA GLY A 75 13.39 -6.21 10.31
C GLY A 75 13.85 -5.49 9.03
N ASP A 76 14.85 -4.63 9.15
CA ASP A 76 15.27 -3.73 8.06
C ASP A 76 15.98 -4.46 6.89
N GLN A 77 16.67 -5.57 7.14
CA GLN A 77 17.54 -6.23 6.16
C GLN A 77 16.79 -6.96 5.03
N GLU A 78 15.56 -7.41 5.24
CA GLU A 78 14.78 -8.18 4.26
C GLU A 78 13.89 -7.31 3.36
N ILE A 79 13.61 -6.08 3.76
CA ILE A 79 12.58 -5.22 3.17
C ILE A 79 13.09 -4.42 1.96
N GLU A 80 14.39 -4.12 1.93
CA GLU A 80 14.98 -3.19 0.96
C GLU A 80 14.84 -3.69 -0.49
N LEU A 81 14.87 -5.01 -0.69
CA LEU A 81 14.70 -5.65 -2.00
C LEU A 81 13.22 -5.66 -2.47
N ALA A 82 12.26 -5.76 -1.54
CA ALA A 82 10.83 -5.83 -1.89
C ALA A 82 10.21 -4.45 -2.17
N ILE A 83 10.70 -3.39 -1.51
CA ILE A 83 10.19 -2.01 -1.72
C ILE A 83 10.71 -1.39 -3.03
N ALA A 84 11.91 -1.79 -3.48
CA ALA A 84 12.49 -1.28 -4.72
C ALA A 84 11.65 -1.67 -5.95
N ASP A 85 11.11 -2.89 -5.95
CA ASP A 85 10.26 -3.42 -7.02
C ASP A 85 8.87 -2.76 -7.05
N TRP A 86 8.34 -2.39 -5.88
CA TRP A 86 7.02 -1.76 -5.74
C TRP A 86 6.95 -0.27 -6.07
N ASN A 87 8.11 0.38 -6.27
CA ASN A 87 8.22 1.76 -6.76
C ASN A 87 8.74 1.84 -8.19
N SER A 88 9.00 0.70 -8.84
CA SER A 88 9.32 0.60 -10.28
C SER A 88 8.05 0.48 -11.11
#